data_AF-G9BGZ0-F1
#
_entry.id   AF-G9BGZ0-F1
#
_cell.length_a   1.000
_cell.length_b   1.000
_cell.length_c   1.000
_cell.angle_alpha   90.00
_cell.angle_beta   90.00
_cell.angle_gamma   90.00
#
_symmetry.space_group_name_H-M   'P 1'
#
loop_
_entity.id
_entity.type
_entity.pdbx_description
1 polymer ?
#
loop_
_entity_poly.entity_id
_entity_poly.type
_entity_poly.pdbx_seq_one_letter_code
_entity_poly.pdbx_strand_id
1 'polypeptide(L)' 'CGMGVCHCCLVKINGRHKRRACQTVVREGMLIETQANRIHGQEVL' A
#
# COMPACT_ATOMS: atom_id res chain seq x y z
N CYS A 1 2.22 11.56 -3.21
CA CYS A 1 1.97 12.99 -2.96
C CYS A 1 2.03 13.40 -1.48
N GLY A 2 1.87 12.50 -0.50
CA GLY A 2 1.87 12.88 0.93
C GLY A 2 0.56 13.55 1.41
N MET A 3 -0.14 14.25 0.52
CA MET A 3 -1.38 14.98 0.82
C MET A 3 -2.63 14.09 0.88
N GLY A 4 -2.52 12.81 0.51
CA GLY A 4 -3.64 11.87 0.47
C GLY A 4 -4.53 11.94 -0.78
N VAL A 5 -4.28 12.86 -1.71
CA VAL A 5 -5.16 13.09 -2.88
C VAL A 5 -4.88 12.15 -4.07
N CYS A 6 -3.66 11.64 -4.20
CA CYS A 6 -3.28 10.88 -5.40
C CYS A 6 -3.72 9.40 -5.37
N HIS A 7 -4.11 8.89 -4.20
CA HIS A 7 -4.51 7.48 -4.01
C HIS A 7 -3.47 6.40 -4.41
N CYS A 8 -2.23 6.76 -4.77
CA CYS A 8 -1.18 5.79 -5.11
C CYS A 8 -0.61 5.02 -3.91
N CYS A 9 -0.99 5.36 -2.67
CA CYS A 9 -0.44 4.78 -1.44
C CYS A 9 -1.44 3.91 -0.68
N LEU A 10 -2.45 3.38 -1.37
CA LEU A 10 -3.48 2.58 -0.75
C LEU A 10 -2.94 1.20 -0.37
N VAL A 11 -3.09 0.85 0.89
CA VAL A 11 -2.71 -0.44 1.48
C VAL A 11 -3.88 -1.01 2.28
N LYS A 12 -3.77 -2.27 2.69
CA LYS A 12 -4.67 -2.87 3.68
C LYS A 12 -3.94 -2.90 5.03
N ILE A 13 -4.59 -2.38 6.07
CA ILE A 13 -4.02 -2.33 7.43
C ILE A 13 -5.01 -3.00 8.38
N ASN A 14 -4.58 -4.03 9.11
CA ASN A 14 -5.39 -4.77 10.07
C ASN A 14 -6.76 -5.18 9.49
N GLY A 15 -6.77 -5.78 8.30
CA GLY A 15 -8.00 -6.20 7.62
C GLY A 15 -8.73 -5.10 6.83
N ARG A 16 -8.43 -3.81 7.07
CA ARG A 16 -9.14 -2.70 6.43
C ARG A 16 -8.44 -2.28 5.13
N HIS A 17 -9.15 -2.39 4.00
CA HIS A 17 -8.66 -1.98 2.69
C HIS A 17 -8.65 -0.46 2.51
N LYS A 18 -7.94 0.01 1.48
CA LYS A 18 -7.93 1.41 1.00
C LYS A 18 -7.48 2.41 2.08
N ARG A 19 -6.54 2.03 2.94
CA ARG A 19 -5.90 2.93 3.92
C ARG A 19 -4.76 3.67 3.23
N ARG A 20 -4.61 4.97 3.49
CA ARG A 20 -3.53 5.79 2.92
C ARG A 20 -2.27 5.59 3.75
N ALA A 21 -1.25 4.94 3.21
CA ALA A 21 0.03 4.81 3.90
C ALA A 21 0.64 6.19 4.21
N CYS A 22 0.54 7.14 3.28
CA CYS A 22 1.14 8.48 3.46
C CYS A 22 0.53 9.36 4.56
N GLN A 23 -0.64 8.97 5.10
CA GLN A 23 -1.34 9.70 6.17
C GLN A 23 -1.60 8.82 7.39
N THR A 24 -0.97 7.64 7.46
CA THR A 24 -1.15 6.72 8.59
C THR A 24 0.15 6.63 9.38
N VAL A 25 0.12 7.08 10.63
CA VAL A 25 1.22 6.87 11.58
C VAL A 25 1.31 5.38 11.91
N VAL A 26 2.50 4.80 11.72
CA VAL A 26 2.76 3.39 12.03
C VAL A 26 2.74 3.18 13.54
N ARG A 27 2.17 2.05 13.97
CA ARG A 27 2.25 1.55 15.34
C ARG A 27 2.76 0.13 15.33
N GLU A 28 3.41 -0.26 16.41
CA GLU A 28 3.85 -1.63 16.62
C GLU A 28 2.67 -2.62 16.49
N GLY A 29 2.95 -3.79 15.92
CA GLY A 29 1.93 -4.84 15.70
C GLY A 29 0.96 -4.59 14.55
N MET A 30 1.07 -3.49 13.79
CA MET A 30 0.25 -3.30 12.58
C MET A 30 0.58 -4.36 11.51
N LEU A 31 -0.47 -5.02 11.00
CA LEU A 31 -0.39 -5.92 9.84
C LEU A 31 -0.70 -5.12 8.57
N ILE A 32 0.27 -5.00 7.66
CA ILE A 32 0.17 -4.21 6.44
C ILE A 32 0.32 -5.12 5.22
N GLU A 33 -0.66 -5.11 4.32
CA GLU A 33 -0.59 -5.80 3.03
C GLU A 33 -0.55 -4.75 1.90
N THR A 34 0.48 -4.81 1.06
CA THR A 34 0.64 -3.96 -0.13
C THR A 34 0.05 -4.62 -1.37
N GLN A 35 -0.24 -3.80 -2.38
CA GLN A 35 -0.61 -4.32 -3.69
C GLN A 35 0.64 -4.87 -4.38
N ALA A 36 0.49 -5.99 -5.08
CA ALA A 36 1.52 -6.55 -5.96
C ALA A 36 1.16 -6.27 -7.42
N ASN A 37 2.17 -6.05 -8.26
CA ASN A 37 1.95 -6.03 -9.70
C ASN A 37 1.51 -7.43 -10.14
N ARG A 38 0.42 -7.50 -10.93
CA ARG A 38 -0.10 -8.76 -11.46
C ARG A 38 0.73 -9.29 -12.63
N ILE A 39 1.54 -8.42 -13.24
CA ILE A 39 2.58 -8.82 -14.19
C ILE A 39 3.84 -9.07 -13.35
N HIS A 40 4.13 -10.34 -13.08
CA HIS A 40 5.36 -10.77 -12.47
C HIS A 40 6.04 -11.72 -13.46
N GLY A 41 7.14 -11.30 -14.10
CA GLY A 41 7.95 -12.17 -14.97
C GLY A 41 7.91 -11.91 -16.48
N GLN A 42 8.21 -10.68 -16.92
CA GLN A 42 8.85 -10.47 -18.23
C GLN A 42 9.96 -9.44 -18.06
N GLU A 43 11.02 -9.82 -17.35
CA GLU A 43 12.32 -9.27 -17.66
C GLU A 43 12.67 -9.84 -19.03
N VAL A 44 12.53 -8.99 -20.05
CA VAL A 44 12.78 -9.32 -21.46
C VAL A 44 14.25 -9.70 -21.57
N LEU A 45 14.49 -10.99 -21.82
CA LEU A 45 15.77 -11.53 -22.28
C LEU A 45 16.04 -11.07 -23.72
#